data_AF-A0A5K1ADS3-F1
#
_entry.id   AF-A0A5K1ADS3-F1
#
_cell.length_a   1.000
_cell.length_b   1.000
_cell.length_c   1.000
_cell.angle_alpha   90.00
_cell.angle_beta   90.00
_cell.angle_gamma   90.00
#
_symmetry.space_group_name_H-M   'P 1'
#
loop_
_entity.id
_entity.type
_entity.pdbx_description
1 polymer ?
#
loop_
_entity_poly.entity_id
_entity_poly.type
_entity_poly.pdbx_seq_one_letter_code
_entity_poly.pdbx_strand_id
1 'polypeptide(L)'
;DKNGNPPGILRQEIADPLPPLFKVMIRRLVGWHVLPPSCIPDSCIVNIYDVGDCIPPHIDHHDFVRPFCTVSFLSECNIIFGTNLKAIGPGEFSGAVAIPLPLG
;
A
#
# COMPACT_ATOMS: atom_id res chain seq x y z
N ASP A 1 4.29 -14.15 11.95
CA ASP A 1 5.48 -14.44 11.09
C ASP A 1 5.99 -15.86 11.38
N LYS A 2 7.19 -16.26 10.90
CA LYS A 2 7.81 -17.57 11.24
C LYS A 2 8.15 -17.72 12.72
N ASN A 3 8.12 -16.62 13.48
CA ASN A 3 8.44 -16.55 14.90
C ASN A 3 7.18 -16.55 15.79
N GLY A 4 5.99 -16.67 15.20
CA GLY A 4 4.72 -16.67 15.93
C GLY A 4 4.24 -15.30 16.38
N ASN A 5 4.83 -14.21 15.88
CA ASN A 5 4.36 -12.86 16.20
C ASN A 5 2.95 -12.62 15.64
N PRO A 6 2.08 -11.92 16.40
CA PRO A 6 0.76 -11.55 15.93
C PRO A 6 0.85 -10.62 14.71
N PRO A 7 -0.17 -10.60 13.84
CA PRO A 7 -0.24 -9.62 12.76
C PRO A 7 -0.33 -8.19 13.33
N GLY A 8 0.18 -7.22 12.58
CA GLY A 8 0.16 -5.81 12.95
C GLY A 8 1.56 -5.20 13.15
N ILE A 9 1.59 -4.00 13.72
CA ILE A 9 2.84 -3.26 13.93
C ILE A 9 3.60 -3.87 15.11
N LEU A 10 4.84 -4.33 14.85
CA LEU A 10 5.76 -4.76 15.88
C LEU A 10 6.31 -3.55 16.64
N ARG A 11 5.74 -3.24 17.81
CA ARG A 11 6.08 -2.04 18.60
C ARG A 11 7.52 -1.96 19.10
N GLN A 12 8.27 -3.05 19.01
CA GLN A 12 9.66 -3.16 19.47
C GLN A 12 10.67 -2.82 18.37
N GLU A 13 10.24 -2.79 17.11
CA GLU A 13 11.08 -2.42 15.97
C GLU A 13 10.74 -0.99 15.55
N ILE A 14 11.78 -0.16 15.43
CA ILE A 14 11.64 1.23 15.00
C ILE A 14 12.02 1.27 13.51
N ALA A 15 11.05 1.61 12.67
CA ALA A 15 11.31 1.90 11.27
C ALA A 15 12.14 3.18 11.12
N ASP A 16 12.89 3.28 10.04
CA ASP A 16 13.63 4.49 9.70
C ASP A 16 12.72 5.72 9.58
N PRO A 17 13.22 6.92 9.90
CA PRO A 17 12.44 8.14 9.78
C PRO A 17 12.05 8.38 8.31
N LEU A 18 10.85 8.95 8.11
CA LEU A 18 10.38 9.33 6.77
C LEU A 18 11.42 10.17 6.00
N PRO A 19 11.83 9.73 4.80
CA PRO A 19 12.76 10.47 3.97
C PRO A 19 12.26 11.90 3.66
N PRO A 20 13.15 12.91 3.54
CA PRO A 20 12.73 14.29 3.24
C PRO A 20 11.87 14.42 1.99
N LEU A 21 12.16 13.64 0.94
CA LEU A 21 11.38 13.63 -0.30
C LEU A 21 9.92 13.21 -0.05
N PHE A 22 9.69 12.21 0.79
CA PHE A 22 8.34 11.72 1.08
C PHE A 22 7.55 12.74 1.89
N LYS A 23 8.20 13.47 2.80
CA LYS A 23 7.57 14.58 3.51
C LYS A 23 7.09 15.67 2.55
N VAL A 24 7.83 15.94 1.46
CA VAL A 24 7.40 16.88 0.41
C VAL A 24 6.18 16.35 -0.35
N MET A 25 6.19 15.07 -0.72
CA MET A 25 5.06 14.42 -1.40
C MET A 25 3.79 14.44 -0.54
N ILE A 26 3.90 14.06 0.75
CA ILE A 26 2.80 14.09 1.70
C ILE A 26 2.19 15.50 1.79
N ARG A 27 3.02 16.55 1.92
CA ARG A 27 2.54 17.93 1.94
C ARG A 27 1.77 18.30 0.66
N ARG A 28 2.21 17.82 -0.51
CA ARG A 28 1.50 18.05 -1.79
C ARG A 28 0.16 17.33 -1.82
N LEU A 29 0.11 16.06 -1.42
CA LEU A 29 -1.14 15.27 -1.37
C LEU A 29 -2.18 15.91 -0.43
N VAL A 30 -1.74 16.42 0.72
CA VAL A 30 -2.61 17.16 1.65
C VAL A 30 -3.03 18.50 1.04
N GLY A 31 -2.10 19.26 0.46
CA GLY A 31 -2.42 20.55 -0.19
C GLY A 31 -3.34 20.42 -1.41
N TRP A 32 -3.32 19.28 -2.10
CA TRP A 32 -4.24 18.94 -3.19
C TRP A 32 -5.55 18.30 -2.70
N HIS A 33 -5.75 18.16 -1.39
CA HIS A 33 -6.94 17.56 -0.78
C HIS A 33 -7.18 16.09 -1.18
N VAL A 34 -6.12 15.37 -1.60
CA VAL A 34 -6.15 13.90 -1.79
C VAL A 34 -6.24 13.22 -0.42
N LEU A 35 -5.49 13.74 0.55
CA LEU A 35 -5.54 13.33 1.95
C LEU A 35 -6.07 14.49 2.80
N PRO A 36 -6.90 14.23 3.82
CA PRO A 36 -7.42 15.29 4.66
C PRO A 36 -6.30 15.81 5.59
N PRO A 37 -6.29 17.12 5.91
CA PRO A 37 -5.30 17.68 6.84
C PRO A 37 -5.44 17.14 8.27
N SER A 38 -6.56 16.50 8.60
CA SER A 38 -6.78 15.79 9.87
C SER A 38 -6.14 14.39 9.93
N CYS A 39 -5.60 13.89 8.81
CA CYS A 39 -4.98 12.57 8.71
C CYS A 39 -3.71 12.65 7.84
N ILE A 40 -2.70 13.39 8.34
CA ILE A 40 -1.40 13.50 7.68
C ILE A 40 -0.62 12.20 7.94
N PRO A 41 -0.16 11.48 6.89
CA PRO A 41 0.62 10.27 7.06
C PRO A 41 1.89 10.49 7.87
N ASP A 42 2.13 9.61 8.84
CA ASP A 42 3.34 9.49 9.64
C ASP A 42 4.17 8.25 9.26
N SER A 43 3.62 7.39 8.40
CA SER A 43 4.23 6.17 7.89
C SER A 43 4.12 6.09 6.36
N CYS A 44 5.10 5.45 5.72
CA CYS A 44 5.12 5.19 4.29
C CYS A 44 5.82 3.85 4.03
N ILE A 45 5.23 3.05 3.15
CA ILE A 45 5.75 1.74 2.73
C ILE A 45 6.11 1.85 1.25
N VAL A 46 7.34 1.46 0.91
CA VAL A 46 7.79 1.36 -0.49
C VAL A 46 7.78 -0.10 -0.88
N ASN A 47 6.84 -0.47 -1.75
CA ASN A 47 6.81 -1.79 -2.33
C ASN A 47 7.53 -1.76 -3.69
N ILE A 48 8.52 -2.64 -3.85
CA ILE A 48 9.30 -2.80 -5.08
C ILE A 48 8.94 -4.17 -5.65
N TYR A 49 8.57 -4.21 -6.93
CA TYR A 49 8.14 -5.41 -7.63
C TYR A 49 8.99 -5.63 -8.87
N ASP A 50 9.47 -6.85 -9.04
CA ASP A 50 9.98 -7.34 -10.31
C ASP A 50 8.83 -7.87 -11.19
N VAL A 51 9.15 -8.19 -12.45
CA VAL A 51 8.17 -8.73 -13.39
C VAL A 51 7.64 -10.08 -12.89
N GLY A 52 6.32 -10.15 -12.70
CA GLY A 52 5.63 -11.35 -12.22
C GLY A 52 5.43 -11.39 -10.71
N ASP A 53 5.98 -10.44 -9.95
CA ASP A 53 5.70 -10.34 -8.53
C ASP A 53 4.26 -9.89 -8.26
N CYS A 54 3.74 -10.32 -7.10
CA CYS A 54 2.42 -9.95 -6.63
C CYS A 54 2.40 -9.81 -5.11
N ILE A 55 1.40 -9.11 -4.59
CA ILE A 55 0.99 -9.31 -3.19
C ILE A 55 -0.21 -10.25 -3.17
N PRO A 56 -0.18 -11.33 -2.37
CA PRO A 56 -1.36 -12.16 -2.15
C PRO A 56 -2.55 -11.36 -1.61
N PRO A 57 -3.79 -11.85 -1.80
CA PRO A 57 -5.00 -11.25 -1.23
C PRO A 57 -4.87 -10.97 0.27
N HIS A 58 -5.10 -9.73 0.66
CA HIS A 58 -5.09 -9.32 2.07
C HIS A 58 -5.97 -8.08 2.29
N ILE A 59 -6.19 -7.77 3.57
CA ILE A 59 -6.78 -6.51 4.02
C ILE A 59 -5.71 -5.82 4.84
N ASP A 60 -5.43 -4.55 4.56
CA ASP A 60 -4.49 -3.76 5.37
C ASP A 60 -4.90 -3.76 6.85
N HIS A 61 -3.92 -3.93 7.73
CA HIS A 61 -4.16 -4.09 9.17
C HIS A 61 -4.89 -2.89 9.78
N HIS A 62 -5.64 -3.13 10.86
CA HIS A 62 -6.42 -2.10 11.56
C HIS A 62 -5.57 -1.12 12.39
N ASP A 63 -4.29 -1.42 12.60
CA ASP A 63 -3.35 -0.48 13.25
C ASP A 63 -3.15 0.79 12.41
N PHE A 64 -3.44 0.75 11.11
CA PHE A 64 -3.34 1.89 10.23
C PHE A 64 -4.69 2.59 10.04
N VAL A 65 -4.70 3.89 10.31
CA VAL A 65 -5.90 4.71 10.14
C VAL A 65 -6.24 4.84 8.65
N ARG A 66 -7.52 4.96 8.33
CA ARG A 66 -7.99 5.24 6.96
C ARG A 66 -8.08 6.76 6.74
N PRO A 67 -7.91 7.26 5.50
CA PRO A 67 -7.74 6.51 4.25
C PRO A 67 -6.30 6.03 3.99
N PHE A 68 -6.17 5.04 3.12
CA PHE A 68 -4.89 4.67 2.51
C PHE A 68 -4.70 5.45 1.20
N CYS A 69 -3.47 5.83 0.90
CA CYS A 69 -3.11 6.48 -0.35
C CYS A 69 -1.93 5.74 -0.97
N THR A 70 -2.10 5.31 -2.21
CA THR A 70 -1.08 4.61 -3.00
C THR A 70 -0.74 5.48 -4.21
N VAL A 71 0.55 5.62 -4.48
CA VAL A 71 1.07 6.30 -5.67
C VAL A 71 1.96 5.32 -6.41
N SER A 72 1.68 5.11 -7.69
CA SER A 72 2.40 4.15 -8.53
C SER A 72 3.53 4.81 -9.29
N PHE A 73 4.63 4.09 -9.41
CA PHE A 73 5.81 4.50 -10.16
C PHE A 73 6.22 3.42 -11.14
N LEU A 74 7.08 3.78 -12.10
CA LEU A 74 7.76 2.92 -13.09
C LEU A 74 6.85 2.26 -14.14
N SER A 75 5.73 1.66 -13.76
CA SER A 75 4.80 0.99 -14.69
C SER A 75 3.35 1.07 -14.19
N GLU A 76 2.41 0.96 -15.13
CA GLU A 76 1.00 0.80 -14.81
C GLU A 76 0.74 -0.66 -14.43
N CYS A 77 0.00 -0.87 -13.34
CA CYS A 77 -0.46 -2.18 -12.91
C CYS A 77 -1.87 -2.09 -12.31
N ASN A 78 -2.60 -3.19 -12.29
CA ASN A 78 -3.93 -3.22 -11.69
C ASN A 78 -3.87 -3.59 -10.20
N ILE A 79 -4.63 -2.88 -9.37
CA ILE A 79 -5.08 -3.43 -8.08
C ILE A 79 -6.41 -4.13 -8.29
N ILE A 80 -6.52 -5.36 -7.78
CA ILE A 80 -7.73 -6.17 -7.87
C ILE A 80 -8.45 -6.16 -6.52
N PHE A 81 -9.73 -5.80 -6.53
CA PHE A 81 -10.61 -5.76 -5.36
C PHE A 81 -11.73 -6.80 -5.48
N GLY A 82 -12.13 -7.36 -4.35
CA GLY A 82 -13.26 -8.28 -4.26
C GLY A 82 -13.36 -8.92 -2.88
N THR A 83 -14.57 -9.37 -2.51
CA THR A 83 -14.79 -10.18 -1.30
C THR A 83 -14.27 -11.61 -1.44
N ASN A 84 -14.01 -12.05 -2.67
CA ASN A 84 -13.40 -13.33 -2.99
C ASN A 84 -12.41 -13.13 -4.15
N LEU A 85 -11.13 -13.30 -3.87
CA LEU A 85 -10.04 -13.23 -4.86
C LEU A 85 -9.51 -14.64 -5.10
N LYS A 86 -9.51 -15.08 -6.36
CA LYS A 86 -9.06 -16.44 -6.74
C LYS A 86 -7.76 -16.38 -7.50
N ALA A 87 -6.77 -17.15 -7.09
CA ALA A 87 -5.57 -17.38 -7.87
C ALA A 87 -5.93 -18.15 -9.16
N ILE A 88 -5.54 -17.61 -10.31
CA ILE A 88 -5.76 -18.21 -11.63
C ILE A 88 -4.44 -18.63 -12.31
N GLY A 89 -3.31 -18.16 -11.77
CA GLY A 89 -1.97 -18.51 -12.21
C GLY A 89 -0.93 -17.99 -11.19
N PRO A 90 0.36 -18.28 -11.41
CA PRO A 90 1.44 -17.71 -10.60
C PRO A 90 1.42 -16.18 -10.68
N GLY A 91 1.17 -15.51 -9.57
CA GLY A 91 1.08 -14.03 -9.52
C GLY A 91 -0.21 -13.43 -10.07
N GLU A 92 -1.12 -14.26 -10.59
CA GLU A 92 -2.34 -13.81 -11.26
C GLU A 92 -3.58 -14.13 -10.44
N PHE A 93 -4.43 -13.12 -10.26
CA PHE A 93 -5.66 -13.23 -9.49
C PHE A 93 -6.85 -12.73 -10.30
N SER A 94 -8.03 -13.27 -9.99
CA SER A 94 -9.32 -12.76 -10.47
C SER A 94 -10.13 -12.23 -9.30
N GLY A 95 -10.86 -11.13 -9.53
CA GLY A 95 -11.69 -10.45 -8.55
C GLY A 95 -12.86 -9.71 -9.19
N ALA A 96 -13.63 -9.01 -8.38
CA ALA A 96 -14.83 -8.32 -8.84
C ALA A 96 -14.51 -7.06 -9.65
N VAL A 97 -13.45 -6.35 -9.26
CA VAL A 97 -13.03 -5.09 -9.89
C VAL A 97 -11.50 -5.10 -10.04
N ALA A 98 -11.01 -4.68 -11.19
CA ALA A 98 -9.61 -4.35 -11.41
C ALA A 98 -9.52 -2.84 -11.69
N ILE A 99 -8.70 -2.14 -10.91
CA ILE A 99 -8.48 -0.70 -11.05
C ILE A 99 -7.04 -0.51 -11.55
N PRO A 100 -6.84 0.08 -12.74
CA PRO A 100 -5.51 0.43 -13.20
C PRO A 100 -4.94 1.54 -12.33
N LEU A 101 -3.68 1.39 -11.94
CA LEU A 101 -2.91 2.43 -11.29
C LEU A 101 -1.96 3.06 -12.30
N PRO A 102 -2.30 4.23 -12.87
CA PRO A 102 -1.42 4.91 -13.80
C PRO A 102 -0.15 5.39 -13.08
N LEU A 103 0.87 5.73 -13.86
CA LEU A 103 2.09 6.31 -13.31
C LEU A 103 1.82 7.74 -12.80
N GLY A 104 2.26 8.04 -11.58
CA GLY A 104 2.23 9.39 -10.99
C GLY A 104 0.91 9.74 -10.31
#